data_AF-A0A2U2AL16-F1
#
_entry.id   AF-A0A2U2AL16-F1
#
_cell.length_a   1.000
_cell.length_b   1.000
_cell.length_c   1.000
_cell.angle_alpha   90.00
_cell.angle_beta   90.00
_cell.angle_gamma   90.00
#
_symmetry.space_group_name_H-M   'P 1'
#
loop_
_entity.id
_entity.type
_entity.pdbx_description
1 polymer ?
#
loop_
_entity_poly.entity_id
_entity_poly.type
_entity_poly.pdbx_seq_one_letter_code
_entity_poly.pdbx_strand_id
1 'polypeptide(L)'
;MTVKVKKNRLLNTLEWLGNALPHPVVLFIILISLILIASAVGSHFGLSVTDPRPEGAPGRVPGGVIEVVNLLNPDGIRKILSSIVTNFTSFTPLGTVLVAMLGVGIADSAGLFSAGMRLVVLKAPIRFTTPAIVFAGVMSNTAGELGYVVLIPLSAVIFHSIGRNPLAGLAAAFAGVSGGYSANLLLGTVDPLLSGITQEAARIIDPDYIVGAEANWYFMAFSTFIVTFLGWFVTDKIVEPQLGPYDSSEMSEDEDNIAMSAEVTPIEKKGLIWAGISFVILAVIVALMVVPENGILRNQTTGEIANSPFFRSIVIFIFIFFAVPGIVYGAIVKKFKNDRDIINAMAGAMSSMGLYLVIVFFAAQFIAFFNWTNIGQILVVHGANFITSIEINSIVLFIGFIIICAFVNIMMSSASAQWAVTAPIFVPMLMLAGYAPETIQAAYRIGDSVTNIITPMMSYFALIVAIALKYRRNAGIGTILSMMVPYSVVFFVVWVAIFCIWVFVLGIPVGPGSAIYFNP
;
A
#
# COMPACT_ATOMS: atom_id res chain seq x y z
N MET A 1 -14.80 41.75 -13.70
CA MET A 1 -15.14 40.67 -14.66
C MET A 1 -14.97 39.34 -13.95
N THR A 2 -16.08 38.70 -13.59
CA THR A 2 -16.11 37.36 -13.00
C THR A 2 -15.73 36.35 -14.08
N VAL A 3 -14.52 35.82 -14.00
CA VAL A 3 -14.06 34.72 -14.86
C VAL A 3 -14.96 33.53 -14.58
N LYS A 4 -15.87 33.21 -15.52
CA LYS A 4 -16.61 31.95 -15.54
C LYS A 4 -15.58 30.83 -15.68
N VAL A 5 -15.22 30.22 -14.56
CA VAL A 5 -14.46 28.96 -14.54
C VAL A 5 -15.27 27.95 -15.34
N LYS A 6 -14.70 27.47 -16.45
CA LYS A 6 -15.26 26.36 -17.23
C LYS A 6 -15.40 25.18 -16.26
N LYS A 7 -16.64 24.86 -15.84
CA LYS A 7 -16.95 23.68 -15.00
C LYS A 7 -16.33 22.44 -15.65
N ASN A 8 -15.27 21.90 -15.06
CA ASN A 8 -14.64 20.68 -15.55
C ASN A 8 -15.57 19.52 -15.20
N ARG A 9 -16.31 18.99 -16.18
CA ARG A 9 -17.28 17.90 -15.97
C ARG A 9 -16.65 16.70 -15.28
N LEU A 10 -15.42 16.36 -15.67
CA LEU A 10 -14.65 15.26 -15.07
C LEU A 10 -14.40 15.48 -13.58
N LEU A 11 -14.00 16.70 -13.17
CA LEU A 11 -13.80 17.05 -11.76
C LEU A 11 -15.07 16.89 -10.92
N ASN A 12 -16.20 17.41 -11.42
CA ASN A 12 -17.48 17.29 -10.74
C ASN A 12 -17.93 15.82 -10.65
N THR A 13 -17.64 15.00 -11.66
CA THR A 13 -17.93 13.56 -11.62
C THR A 13 -17.05 12.84 -10.61
N LEU A 14 -15.75 13.14 -10.56
CA LEU A 14 -14.83 12.56 -9.57
C LEU A 14 -15.22 12.95 -8.14
N GLU A 15 -15.54 14.23 -7.93
CA GLU A 15 -16.00 14.76 -6.64
C GLU A 15 -17.33 14.13 -6.23
N TRP A 16 -18.29 14.00 -7.15
CA TRP A 16 -19.56 13.33 -6.87
C TRP A 16 -19.38 11.83 -6.55
N LEU A 17 -18.53 11.11 -7.30
CA LEU A 17 -18.24 9.69 -7.07
C LEU A 17 -17.54 9.46 -5.72
N GLY A 18 -16.58 10.31 -5.36
CA GLY A 18 -15.89 10.24 -4.07
C GLY A 18 -16.81 10.55 -2.90
N ASN A 19 -17.66 11.57 -3.02
CA ASN A 19 -18.62 11.94 -1.97
C ASN A 19 -19.82 10.98 -1.88
N ALA A 20 -20.05 10.15 -2.89
CA ALA A 20 -21.13 9.16 -2.89
C ALA A 20 -20.85 8.00 -1.92
N LEU A 21 -19.58 7.67 -1.68
CA LEU A 21 -19.22 6.61 -0.74
C LEU A 21 -19.11 7.17 0.69
N PRO A 22 -19.77 6.53 1.67
CA PRO A 22 -19.60 6.92 3.06
C PRO A 22 -18.20 6.53 3.56
N HIS A 23 -17.82 7.09 4.72
CA HIS A 23 -16.57 6.74 5.39
C HIS A 23 -16.39 5.20 5.48
N PRO A 24 -15.19 4.62 5.28
CA PRO A 24 -14.98 3.18 5.20
C PRO A 24 -15.58 2.37 6.36
N VAL A 25 -15.51 2.91 7.58
CA VAL A 25 -16.17 2.32 8.76
C VAL A 25 -17.69 2.18 8.57
N VAL A 26 -18.35 3.23 8.09
CA VAL A 26 -19.79 3.22 7.81
C VAL A 26 -20.10 2.27 6.66
N LEU A 27 -19.23 2.21 5.64
CA LEU A 27 -19.35 1.25 4.56
C LEU A 27 -19.33 -0.20 5.11
N PHE A 28 -18.39 -0.55 5.99
CA PHE A 28 -18.38 -1.88 6.61
C PHE A 28 -19.62 -2.14 7.46
N ILE A 29 -20.13 -1.16 8.20
CA ILE A 29 -21.39 -1.30 8.95
C ILE A 29 -22.57 -1.60 8.00
N ILE A 30 -22.65 -0.89 6.87
CA ILE A 30 -23.66 -1.11 5.84
C ILE A 30 -23.51 -2.52 5.24
N LEU A 31 -22.29 -2.92 4.87
CA LEU A 31 -22.00 -4.23 4.31
C LEU A 31 -22.32 -5.37 5.28
N ILE A 32 -21.99 -5.23 6.56
CA ILE A 32 -22.35 -6.18 7.62
C ILE A 32 -23.88 -6.29 7.72
N SER A 33 -24.57 -5.15 7.79
CA SER A 33 -26.03 -5.11 7.88
C SER A 33 -26.69 -5.78 6.67
N LEU A 34 -26.15 -5.51 5.48
CA LEU A 34 -26.61 -6.10 4.23
C LEU A 34 -26.36 -7.61 4.19
N ILE A 35 -25.20 -8.09 4.64
CA ILE A 35 -24.91 -9.53 4.74
C ILE A 35 -25.87 -10.23 5.71
N LEU A 36 -26.16 -9.64 6.86
CA LEU A 36 -27.09 -10.24 7.82
C LEU A 36 -28.48 -10.42 7.19
N ILE A 37 -28.99 -9.38 6.52
CA ILE A 37 -30.27 -9.43 5.82
C ILE A 37 -30.23 -10.41 4.64
N ALA A 38 -29.18 -10.34 3.81
CA ALA A 38 -28.99 -11.22 2.66
C ALA A 38 -28.89 -12.69 3.08
N SER A 39 -28.30 -12.98 4.24
CA SER A 39 -28.20 -14.35 4.78
C SER A 39 -29.56 -14.90 5.18
N ALA A 40 -30.42 -14.07 5.78
CA ALA A 40 -31.78 -14.47 6.12
C ALA A 40 -32.63 -14.71 4.86
N VAL A 41 -32.53 -13.81 3.88
CA VAL A 41 -33.26 -13.91 2.61
C VAL A 41 -32.76 -15.10 1.79
N GLY A 42 -31.45 -15.22 1.59
CA GLY A 42 -30.84 -16.28 0.78
C GLY A 42 -31.09 -17.68 1.34
N SER A 43 -31.00 -17.83 2.67
CA SER A 43 -31.34 -19.08 3.35
C SER A 43 -32.84 -19.41 3.23
N HIS A 44 -33.72 -18.41 3.31
CA HIS A 44 -35.16 -18.62 3.12
C HIS A 44 -35.52 -19.14 1.72
N PHE A 45 -34.80 -18.70 0.68
CA PHE A 45 -34.98 -19.17 -0.69
C PHE A 45 -34.17 -20.42 -1.04
N GLY A 46 -33.41 -21.00 -0.09
CA GLY A 46 -32.61 -22.19 -0.33
C GLY A 46 -31.45 -21.97 -1.33
N LEU A 47 -30.88 -20.76 -1.36
CA LEU A 47 -29.77 -20.45 -2.25
C LEU A 47 -28.56 -21.34 -1.92
N SER A 48 -28.03 -22.02 -2.94
CA SER A 48 -26.91 -22.93 -2.82
C SER A 48 -26.10 -23.00 -4.13
N VAL A 49 -24.86 -23.47 -4.04
CA VAL A 49 -24.01 -23.73 -5.19
C VAL A 49 -23.21 -25.01 -4.99
N THR A 50 -22.91 -25.73 -6.07
CA THR A 50 -21.99 -26.88 -6.01
C THR A 50 -20.58 -26.39 -5.69
N ASP A 51 -19.94 -27.06 -4.73
CA ASP A 51 -18.56 -26.77 -4.35
C ASP A 51 -17.62 -27.20 -5.50
N PRO A 52 -16.82 -26.28 -6.07
CA PRO A 52 -15.93 -26.60 -7.19
C PRO A 52 -14.65 -27.33 -6.76
N ARG A 53 -14.33 -27.39 -5.46
CA ARG A 53 -13.08 -28.01 -4.97
C ARG A 53 -13.07 -29.53 -5.18
N PRO A 54 -11.94 -30.20 -5.40
CA PRO A 54 -11.92 -31.66 -5.59
C PRO A 54 -12.49 -32.45 -4.39
N GLU A 55 -13.06 -33.64 -4.62
CA GLU A 55 -13.46 -34.53 -3.52
C GLU A 55 -12.25 -34.90 -2.65
N GLY A 56 -12.38 -34.73 -1.33
CA GLY A 56 -11.28 -34.91 -0.38
C GLY A 56 -10.35 -33.69 -0.21
N ALA A 57 -10.59 -32.59 -0.93
CA ALA A 57 -9.84 -31.35 -0.72
C ALA A 57 -10.10 -30.76 0.68
N PRO A 58 -9.07 -30.21 1.36
CA PRO A 58 -9.24 -29.53 2.63
C PRO A 58 -10.31 -28.44 2.54
N GLY A 59 -11.23 -28.41 3.50
CA GLY A 59 -12.29 -27.40 3.58
C GLY A 59 -13.50 -27.60 2.65
N ARG A 60 -13.53 -28.63 1.79
CA ARG A 60 -14.72 -28.99 0.99
C ARG A 60 -15.89 -29.35 1.91
N VAL A 61 -17.08 -28.80 1.60
CA VAL A 61 -18.28 -29.07 2.41
C VAL A 61 -18.70 -30.55 2.24
N PRO A 62 -18.98 -31.28 3.34
CA PRO A 62 -19.51 -32.65 3.25
C PRO A 62 -20.79 -32.67 2.40
N GLY A 63 -20.80 -33.46 1.32
CA GLY A 63 -21.91 -33.50 0.36
C GLY A 63 -21.75 -32.60 -0.88
N GLY A 64 -20.68 -31.80 -0.96
CA GLY A 64 -20.31 -31.07 -2.19
C GLY A 64 -21.23 -29.90 -2.56
N VAL A 65 -22.10 -29.46 -1.65
CA VAL A 65 -23.00 -28.32 -1.86
C VAL A 65 -22.80 -27.30 -0.75
N ILE A 66 -22.62 -26.04 -1.14
CA ILE A 66 -22.47 -24.90 -0.24
C ILE A 66 -23.82 -24.19 -0.16
N GLU A 67 -24.42 -24.18 1.03
CA GLU A 67 -25.71 -23.53 1.30
C GLU A 67 -25.54 -22.23 2.08
N VAL A 68 -26.41 -21.24 1.84
CA VAL A 68 -26.44 -20.01 2.63
C VAL A 68 -26.85 -20.28 4.07
N VAL A 69 -26.04 -19.79 5.01
CA VAL A 69 -26.30 -19.88 6.46
C VAL A 69 -26.86 -18.55 6.97
N ASN A 70 -28.07 -18.58 7.52
CA ASN A 70 -28.70 -17.42 8.16
C ASN A 70 -28.06 -17.10 9.51
N LEU A 71 -27.56 -15.87 9.70
CA LEU A 71 -27.01 -15.39 10.98
C LEU A 71 -28.02 -14.69 11.90
N LEU A 72 -29.22 -14.37 11.42
CA LEU A 72 -30.29 -13.74 12.21
C LEU A 72 -31.15 -14.76 12.99
N ASN A 73 -30.73 -16.02 13.06
CA ASN A 73 -31.35 -17.05 13.89
C ASN A 73 -30.71 -17.09 15.31
N PRO A 74 -31.28 -17.84 16.28
CA PRO A 74 -30.76 -17.88 17.64
C PRO A 74 -29.31 -18.38 17.77
N ASP A 75 -28.86 -19.29 16.90
CA ASP A 75 -27.47 -19.76 16.90
C ASP A 75 -26.51 -18.70 16.32
N GLY A 76 -26.90 -18.04 15.24
CA GLY A 76 -26.14 -16.98 14.58
C GLY A 76 -25.94 -15.77 15.49
N ILE A 77 -26.98 -15.32 16.19
CA ILE A 77 -26.86 -14.23 17.17
C ILE A 77 -25.90 -14.62 18.31
N ARG A 78 -26.01 -15.85 18.84
CA ARG A 78 -25.07 -16.35 19.87
C ARG A 78 -23.64 -16.37 19.35
N LYS A 79 -23.42 -16.84 18.12
CA LYS A 79 -22.12 -16.89 17.46
C LYS A 79 -21.53 -15.49 17.27
N ILE A 80 -22.32 -14.54 16.81
CA ILE A 80 -21.91 -13.14 16.66
C ILE A 80 -21.42 -12.60 18.01
N LEU A 81 -22.27 -12.64 19.04
CA LEU A 81 -21.94 -12.04 20.34
C LEU A 81 -20.73 -12.70 21.02
N SER A 82 -20.55 -14.02 20.87
CA SER A 82 -19.42 -14.72 21.48
C SER A 82 -18.09 -14.52 20.75
N SER A 83 -18.12 -14.12 19.48
CA SER A 83 -16.92 -14.15 18.61
C SER A 83 -16.39 -12.78 18.20
N ILE A 84 -17.09 -11.67 18.46
CA ILE A 84 -16.68 -10.31 18.04
C ILE A 84 -15.23 -9.99 18.42
N VAL A 85 -14.84 -10.24 19.68
CA VAL A 85 -13.50 -9.93 20.18
C VAL A 85 -12.47 -10.84 19.52
N THR A 86 -12.75 -12.14 19.45
CA THR A 86 -11.86 -13.12 18.84
C THR A 86 -11.63 -12.79 17.37
N ASN A 87 -12.68 -12.49 16.60
CA ASN A 87 -12.59 -12.07 15.20
C ASN A 87 -11.63 -10.90 15.03
N PHE A 88 -11.69 -9.91 15.91
CA PHE A 88 -10.83 -8.74 15.84
C PHE A 88 -9.39 -9.08 16.21
N THR A 89 -9.15 -9.76 17.33
CA THR A 89 -7.80 -10.03 17.82
C THR A 89 -7.06 -11.09 17.01
N SER A 90 -7.79 -12.01 16.36
CA SER A 90 -7.21 -13.02 15.46
C SER A 90 -7.06 -12.54 14.03
N PHE A 91 -7.47 -11.31 13.70
CA PHE A 91 -7.38 -10.77 12.35
C PHE A 91 -5.91 -10.50 11.98
N THR A 92 -5.36 -11.24 11.03
CA THR A 92 -3.91 -11.24 10.73
C THR A 92 -3.31 -9.83 10.53
N PRO A 93 -3.93 -8.90 9.77
CA PRO A 93 -3.43 -7.52 9.62
C PRO A 93 -3.24 -6.76 10.93
N LEU A 94 -4.06 -7.04 11.95
CA LEU A 94 -4.01 -6.27 13.19
C LEU A 94 -2.65 -6.44 13.88
N GLY A 95 -2.28 -7.68 14.18
CA GLY A 95 -1.04 -7.98 14.91
C GLY A 95 0.20 -7.61 14.11
N THR A 96 0.22 -7.95 12.82
CA THR A 96 1.39 -7.74 11.96
C THR A 96 1.72 -6.26 11.77
N VAL A 97 0.72 -5.42 11.53
CA VAL A 97 0.93 -3.98 11.31
C VAL A 97 1.31 -3.26 12.61
N LEU A 98 0.65 -3.56 13.72
CA LEU A 98 0.97 -2.91 15.00
C LEU A 98 2.42 -3.17 15.43
N VAL A 99 2.90 -4.40 15.27
CA VAL A 99 4.29 -4.77 15.59
C VAL A 99 5.28 -4.05 14.66
N ALA A 100 5.03 -4.04 13.35
CA ALA A 100 5.89 -3.32 12.40
C ALA A 100 5.95 -1.81 12.71
N MET A 101 4.81 -1.20 13.04
CA MET A 101 4.69 0.23 13.34
C MET A 101 5.45 0.65 14.59
N LEU A 102 5.67 -0.23 15.57
CA LEU A 102 6.51 0.10 16.72
C LEU A 102 7.95 0.43 16.30
N GLY A 103 8.51 -0.34 15.36
CA GLY A 103 9.89 -0.17 14.90
C GLY A 103 10.03 1.04 13.97
N VAL A 104 9.10 1.14 13.01
CA VAL A 104 9.03 2.28 12.08
C VAL A 104 8.80 3.58 12.85
N GLY A 105 7.94 3.58 13.86
CA GLY A 105 7.65 4.73 14.71
C GLY A 105 8.88 5.25 15.47
N ILE A 106 9.77 4.35 15.92
CA ILE A 106 11.04 4.74 16.53
C ILE A 106 11.96 5.40 15.51
N ALA A 107 12.14 4.80 14.33
CA ALA A 107 13.00 5.35 13.28
C ALA A 107 12.50 6.72 12.78
N ASP A 108 11.20 6.84 12.58
CA ASP A 108 10.55 8.07 12.14
C ASP A 108 10.61 9.16 13.20
N SER A 109 10.23 8.83 14.43
CA SER A 109 10.35 9.75 15.58
C SER A 109 11.79 10.13 15.85
N ALA A 110 12.80 9.31 15.51
CA ALA A 110 14.21 9.68 15.61
C ALA A 110 14.61 10.72 14.53
N GLY A 111 13.88 10.80 13.42
CA GLY A 111 14.20 11.63 12.26
C GLY A 111 15.11 10.95 11.24
N LEU A 112 15.28 9.62 11.32
CA LEU A 112 16.16 8.84 10.46
C LEU A 112 15.74 8.96 8.98
N PHE A 113 14.46 8.73 8.69
CA PHE A 113 13.93 8.79 7.33
C PHE A 113 14.01 10.19 6.72
N SER A 114 13.61 11.21 7.47
CA SER A 114 13.68 12.61 7.04
C SER A 114 15.10 13.04 6.67
N ALA A 115 16.09 12.72 7.52
CA ALA A 115 17.49 13.04 7.23
C ALA A 115 18.05 12.23 6.06
N GLY A 116 17.69 10.94 5.95
CA GLY A 116 18.09 10.08 4.84
C GLY A 116 17.58 10.59 3.49
N MET A 117 16.29 10.92 3.40
CA MET A 117 15.68 11.44 2.18
C MET A 117 16.27 12.80 1.78
N ARG A 118 16.43 13.73 2.74
CA ARG A 118 17.10 15.02 2.49
C ARG A 118 18.52 14.84 1.96
N LEU A 119 19.28 13.89 2.53
CA LEU A 119 20.64 13.60 2.09
C LEU A 119 20.69 13.11 0.64
N VAL A 120 19.81 12.18 0.26
CA VAL A 120 19.74 11.62 -1.10
C VAL A 120 19.47 12.72 -2.12
N VAL A 121 18.51 13.59 -1.83
CA VAL A 121 18.11 14.65 -2.77
C VAL A 121 19.17 15.76 -2.86
N LEU A 122 19.72 16.23 -1.74
CA LEU A 122 20.69 17.32 -1.73
C LEU A 122 22.07 16.94 -2.27
N LYS A 123 22.45 15.66 -2.20
CA LYS A 123 23.72 15.16 -2.73
C LYS A 123 23.64 14.75 -4.20
N ALA A 124 22.45 14.72 -4.80
CA ALA A 124 22.30 14.37 -6.20
C ALA A 124 22.89 15.47 -7.10
N PRO A 125 23.72 15.12 -8.11
CA PRO A 125 24.13 16.08 -9.14
C PRO A 125 22.90 16.67 -9.83
N ILE A 126 23.00 17.91 -10.35
CA ILE A 126 21.87 18.65 -10.98
C ILE A 126 21.13 17.81 -12.02
N ARG A 127 21.85 17.01 -12.83
CA ARG A 127 21.26 16.13 -13.85
C ARG A 127 20.44 14.97 -13.29
N PHE A 128 20.71 14.57 -12.05
CA PHE A 128 20.02 13.49 -11.34
C PHE A 128 19.07 14.00 -10.26
N THR A 129 18.83 15.30 -10.15
CA THR A 129 17.95 15.87 -9.14
C THR A 129 16.52 15.35 -9.27
N THR A 130 15.95 15.32 -10.49
CA THR A 130 14.62 14.75 -10.72
C THR A 130 14.53 13.26 -10.34
N PRO A 131 15.36 12.35 -10.90
CA PRO A 131 15.26 10.94 -10.53
C PRO A 131 15.57 10.70 -9.05
N ALA A 132 16.47 11.46 -8.42
CA ALA A 132 16.72 11.36 -6.99
C ALA A 132 15.50 11.77 -6.15
N ILE A 133 14.77 12.81 -6.55
CA ILE A 133 13.51 13.23 -5.91
C ILE A 133 12.45 12.15 -6.05
N VAL A 134 12.21 11.64 -7.26
CA VAL A 134 11.21 10.59 -7.48
C VAL A 134 11.59 9.34 -6.69
N PHE A 135 12.86 8.92 -6.73
CA PHE A 135 13.36 7.77 -5.98
C PHE A 135 13.18 7.94 -4.47
N ALA A 136 13.56 9.10 -3.92
CA ALA A 136 13.33 9.41 -2.52
C ALA A 136 11.83 9.39 -2.17
N GLY A 137 10.97 9.81 -3.11
CA GLY A 137 9.51 9.77 -2.97
C GLY A 137 9.00 8.35 -2.89
N VAL A 138 9.41 7.48 -3.81
CA VAL A 138 9.01 6.06 -3.79
C VAL A 138 9.46 5.39 -2.49
N MET A 139 10.70 5.63 -2.06
CA MET A 139 11.24 5.08 -0.82
C MET A 139 10.57 5.63 0.46
N SER A 140 9.93 6.80 0.38
CA SER A 140 9.32 7.48 1.53
C SER A 140 8.12 6.75 2.11
N ASN A 141 7.49 5.83 1.35
CA ASN A 141 6.38 5.01 1.83
C ASN A 141 6.74 4.25 3.12
N THR A 142 8.00 3.83 3.25
CA THR A 142 8.52 3.16 4.46
C THR A 142 8.31 3.99 5.74
N ALA A 143 8.37 5.32 5.60
CA ALA A 143 8.20 6.30 6.66
C ALA A 143 6.74 6.80 6.78
N GLY A 144 5.79 6.10 6.13
CA GLY A 144 4.39 6.50 6.07
C GLY A 144 4.21 7.83 5.34
N GLU A 145 3.67 8.81 6.05
CA GLU A 145 3.15 10.06 5.50
C GLU A 145 4.23 11.16 5.35
N LEU A 146 5.47 10.89 5.79
CA LEU A 146 6.53 11.90 5.86
C LEU A 146 6.94 12.42 4.47
N GLY A 147 6.78 11.60 3.43
CA GLY A 147 7.00 11.99 2.04
C GLY A 147 6.13 13.20 1.63
N TYR A 148 4.87 13.24 2.06
CA TYR A 148 3.96 14.34 1.72
C TYR A 148 4.34 15.66 2.38
N VAL A 149 4.75 15.59 3.64
CA VAL A 149 4.99 16.78 4.47
C VAL A 149 6.38 17.38 4.23
N VAL A 150 7.39 16.55 3.98
CA VAL A 150 8.79 17.00 3.90
C VAL A 150 9.30 17.03 2.47
N LEU A 151 9.13 15.93 1.73
CA LEU A 151 9.80 15.78 0.44
C LEU A 151 9.17 16.65 -0.64
N ILE A 152 7.84 16.78 -0.65
CA ILE A 152 7.13 17.55 -1.68
C ILE A 152 7.49 19.04 -1.63
N PRO A 153 7.38 19.75 -0.48
CA PRO A 153 7.84 21.13 -0.39
C PRO A 153 9.33 21.29 -0.71
N LEU A 154 10.17 20.40 -0.17
CA LEU A 154 11.61 20.43 -0.40
C LEU A 154 11.97 20.35 -1.88
N SER A 155 11.26 19.51 -2.63
CA SER A 155 11.52 19.31 -4.05
C SER A 155 11.18 20.54 -4.88
N ALA A 156 10.14 21.28 -4.49
CA ALA A 156 9.82 22.56 -5.12
C ALA A 156 10.93 23.60 -4.89
N VAL A 157 11.42 23.72 -3.65
CA VAL A 157 12.54 24.62 -3.29
C VAL A 157 13.81 24.26 -4.04
N ILE A 158 14.14 22.96 -4.15
CA ILE A 158 15.34 22.50 -4.85
C ILE A 158 15.26 22.77 -6.35
N PHE A 159 14.09 22.55 -6.97
CA PHE A 159 13.91 22.92 -8.37
C PHE A 159 14.07 24.42 -8.57
N HIS A 160 13.52 25.24 -7.68
CA HIS A 160 13.69 26.69 -7.73
C HIS A 160 15.17 27.11 -7.66
N SER A 161 15.92 26.56 -6.69
CA SER A 161 17.31 26.98 -6.43
C SER A 161 18.28 26.64 -7.56
N ILE A 162 17.96 25.63 -8.39
CA ILE A 162 18.72 25.26 -9.59
C ILE A 162 18.16 25.88 -10.89
N GLY A 163 17.23 26.83 -10.77
CA GLY A 163 16.65 27.57 -11.91
C GLY A 163 15.60 26.79 -12.72
N ARG A 164 15.03 25.72 -12.17
CA ARG A 164 13.97 24.91 -12.77
C ARG A 164 12.59 25.28 -12.22
N ASN A 165 11.54 24.78 -12.86
CA ASN A 165 10.17 25.11 -12.46
C ASN A 165 9.81 24.42 -11.12
N PRO A 166 9.49 25.16 -10.03
CA PRO A 166 9.20 24.57 -8.72
C PRO A 166 7.99 23.62 -8.74
N LEU A 167 6.99 23.90 -9.57
CA LEU A 167 5.81 23.04 -9.73
C LEU A 167 6.18 21.69 -10.35
N ALA A 168 7.21 21.62 -11.19
CA ALA A 168 7.72 20.36 -11.72
C ALA A 168 8.43 19.54 -10.62
N GLY A 169 9.14 20.19 -9.70
CA GLY A 169 9.73 19.54 -8.52
C GLY A 169 8.67 18.98 -7.57
N LEU A 170 7.64 19.77 -7.28
CA LEU A 170 6.45 19.35 -6.53
C LEU A 170 5.79 18.14 -7.20
N ALA A 171 5.60 18.21 -8.52
CA ALA A 171 5.02 17.13 -9.32
C ALA A 171 5.82 15.84 -9.25
N ALA A 172 7.14 15.92 -9.43
CA ALA A 172 8.04 14.78 -9.39
C ALA A 172 8.00 14.07 -8.02
N ALA A 173 8.06 14.85 -6.94
CA ALA A 173 7.96 14.31 -5.59
C ALA A 173 6.60 13.67 -5.32
N PHE A 174 5.51 14.35 -5.69
CA PHE A 174 4.16 13.83 -5.48
C PHE A 174 3.91 12.54 -6.27
N ALA A 175 4.41 12.46 -7.52
CA ALA A 175 4.38 11.24 -8.32
C ALA A 175 5.16 10.09 -7.67
N GLY A 176 6.34 10.35 -7.10
CA GLY A 176 7.12 9.35 -6.37
C GLY A 176 6.43 8.86 -5.10
N VAL A 177 6.00 9.78 -4.24
CA VAL A 177 5.39 9.48 -2.93
C VAL A 177 4.04 8.77 -3.07
N SER A 178 3.19 9.24 -3.99
CA SER A 178 1.79 8.81 -4.08
C SER A 178 1.54 7.88 -5.26
N GLY A 179 2.06 8.23 -6.45
CA GLY A 179 1.95 7.40 -7.64
C GLY A 179 2.80 6.14 -7.58
N GLY A 180 3.88 6.18 -6.81
CA GLY A 180 4.77 5.05 -6.52
C GLY A 180 4.53 4.38 -5.17
N TYR A 181 3.42 4.67 -4.49
CA TYR A 181 3.18 4.32 -3.08
C TYR A 181 3.50 2.86 -2.74
N SER A 182 3.06 1.89 -3.55
CA SER A 182 3.30 0.48 -3.26
C SER A 182 4.71 -0.02 -3.59
N ALA A 183 5.49 0.69 -4.43
CA ALA A 183 6.82 0.24 -4.83
C ALA A 183 7.85 0.63 -3.76
N ASN A 184 8.75 -0.29 -3.41
CA ASN A 184 9.78 -0.02 -2.42
C ASN A 184 10.91 -1.05 -2.49
N LEU A 185 12.15 -0.63 -2.18
CA LEU A 185 13.28 -1.55 -2.04
C LEU A 185 13.25 -2.30 -0.72
N LEU A 186 12.68 -1.69 0.32
CA LEU A 186 12.56 -2.29 1.65
C LEU A 186 11.11 -2.65 1.93
N LEU A 187 10.91 -3.69 2.73
CA LEU A 187 9.59 -3.98 3.28
C LEU A 187 9.17 -2.86 4.24
N GLY A 188 8.03 -2.26 3.95
CA GLY A 188 7.42 -1.20 4.73
C GLY A 188 6.22 -1.71 5.54
N THR A 189 5.39 -0.78 5.98
CA THR A 189 4.18 -1.05 6.78
C THR A 189 3.01 -1.52 5.92
N VAL A 190 3.02 -1.16 4.64
CA VAL A 190 2.01 -1.57 3.64
C VAL A 190 2.12 -3.06 3.31
N ASP A 191 3.33 -3.62 3.32
CA ASP A 191 3.56 -5.02 2.97
C ASP A 191 2.84 -6.01 3.90
N PRO A 192 3.05 -6.00 5.24
CA PRO A 192 2.32 -6.88 6.16
C PRO A 192 0.82 -6.54 6.24
N LEU A 193 0.45 -5.29 6.00
CA LEU A 193 -0.94 -4.85 5.97
C LEU A 193 -1.71 -5.52 4.83
N LEU A 194 -1.21 -5.39 3.59
CA LEU A 194 -1.87 -5.94 2.42
C LEU A 194 -1.79 -7.47 2.42
N SER A 195 -0.63 -8.04 2.78
CA SER A 195 -0.47 -9.50 2.87
C SER A 195 -1.42 -10.12 3.90
N GLY A 196 -1.59 -9.48 5.05
CA GLY A 196 -2.56 -9.93 6.04
C GLY A 196 -3.99 -9.93 5.52
N ILE A 197 -4.40 -8.89 4.78
CA ILE A 197 -5.77 -8.81 4.22
C ILE A 197 -5.96 -9.88 3.14
N THR A 198 -4.96 -10.04 2.27
CA THR A 198 -4.94 -11.07 1.23
C THR A 198 -5.00 -12.47 1.84
N GLN A 199 -4.31 -12.70 2.96
CA GLN A 199 -4.35 -13.97 3.68
C GLN A 199 -5.76 -14.28 4.21
N GLU A 200 -6.42 -13.32 4.86
CA GLU A 200 -7.79 -13.51 5.35
C GLU A 200 -8.78 -13.77 4.21
N ALA A 201 -8.57 -13.13 3.05
CA ALA A 201 -9.36 -13.40 1.86
C ALA A 201 -9.08 -14.80 1.28
N ALA A 202 -7.81 -15.20 1.16
CA ALA A 202 -7.42 -16.51 0.65
C ALA A 202 -7.98 -17.67 1.49
N ARG A 203 -8.09 -17.46 2.82
CA ARG A 203 -8.67 -18.42 3.77
C ARG A 203 -10.16 -18.69 3.62
N ILE A 204 -10.85 -17.95 2.75
CA ILE A 204 -12.22 -18.29 2.33
C ILE A 204 -12.20 -19.57 1.47
N ILE A 205 -11.13 -19.80 0.70
CA ILE A 205 -10.94 -20.99 -0.15
C ILE A 205 -10.07 -22.04 0.52
N ASP A 206 -8.88 -21.65 0.99
CA ASP A 206 -7.89 -22.51 1.63
C ASP A 206 -7.58 -22.02 3.06
N PRO A 207 -8.19 -22.64 4.10
CA PRO A 207 -8.06 -22.20 5.49
C PRO A 207 -6.63 -22.13 6.03
N ASP A 208 -5.70 -22.91 5.47
CA ASP A 208 -4.32 -23.01 5.94
C ASP A 208 -3.35 -22.12 5.12
N TYR A 209 -3.87 -21.38 4.13
CA TYR A 209 -3.05 -20.49 3.31
C TYR A 209 -2.41 -19.38 4.15
N ILE A 210 -1.13 -19.10 3.87
CA ILE A 210 -0.32 -18.07 4.53
C ILE A 210 0.27 -17.16 3.46
N VAL A 211 0.06 -15.85 3.60
CA VAL A 211 0.62 -14.84 2.71
C VAL A 211 1.65 -14.02 3.48
N GLY A 212 2.93 -14.23 3.17
CA GLY A 212 4.04 -13.51 3.79
C GLY A 212 4.04 -12.02 3.44
N ALA A 213 4.60 -11.18 4.33
CA ALA A 213 4.77 -9.75 4.03
C ALA A 213 5.74 -9.53 2.86
N GLU A 214 6.69 -10.44 2.68
CA GLU A 214 7.65 -10.46 1.60
C GLU A 214 7.05 -10.82 0.22
N ALA A 215 5.79 -11.24 0.15
CA ALA A 215 5.17 -11.88 -1.02
C ALA A 215 5.26 -11.09 -2.34
N ASN A 216 5.43 -9.76 -2.30
CA ASN A 216 5.56 -8.94 -3.50
C ASN A 216 6.92 -8.25 -3.64
N TRP A 217 7.90 -8.62 -2.80
CA TRP A 217 9.14 -7.86 -2.66
C TRP A 217 9.95 -7.78 -3.95
N TYR A 218 10.08 -8.87 -4.71
CA TYR A 218 10.86 -8.87 -5.96
C TYR A 218 10.28 -7.90 -6.97
N PHE A 219 8.97 -7.99 -7.22
CA PHE A 219 8.30 -7.13 -8.19
C PHE A 219 8.27 -5.67 -7.71
N MET A 220 8.03 -5.41 -6.42
CA MET A 220 7.97 -4.04 -5.89
C MET A 220 9.34 -3.37 -5.84
N ALA A 221 10.41 -4.10 -5.52
CA ALA A 221 11.78 -3.59 -5.55
C ALA A 221 12.21 -3.27 -6.99
N PHE A 222 11.87 -4.13 -7.96
CA PHE A 222 12.10 -3.82 -9.38
C PHE A 222 11.27 -2.60 -9.82
N SER A 223 10.00 -2.54 -9.40
CA SER A 223 9.09 -1.44 -9.71
C SER A 223 9.59 -0.10 -9.19
N THR A 224 10.37 -0.06 -8.10
CA THR A 224 10.97 1.19 -7.61
C THR A 224 11.82 1.88 -8.67
N PHE A 225 12.66 1.12 -9.39
CA PHE A 225 13.50 1.68 -10.46
C PHE A 225 12.68 2.11 -11.66
N ILE A 226 11.65 1.33 -12.01
CA ILE A 226 10.73 1.64 -13.10
C ILE A 226 9.97 2.94 -12.81
N VAL A 227 9.30 3.03 -11.66
CA VAL A 227 8.53 4.22 -11.26
C VAL A 227 9.45 5.45 -11.16
N THR A 228 10.67 5.28 -10.66
CA THR A 228 11.69 6.35 -10.63
C THR A 228 12.00 6.86 -12.04
N PHE A 229 12.27 5.93 -12.96
CA PHE A 229 12.58 6.27 -14.35
C PHE A 229 11.39 6.93 -15.05
N LEU A 230 10.18 6.39 -14.87
CA LEU A 230 8.97 6.93 -15.47
C LEU A 230 8.65 8.31 -14.90
N GLY A 231 8.79 8.51 -13.58
CA GLY A 231 8.57 9.79 -12.94
C GLY A 231 9.54 10.83 -13.49
N TRP A 232 10.84 10.49 -13.57
CA TRP A 232 11.83 11.35 -14.20
C TRP A 232 11.47 11.69 -15.64
N PHE A 233 11.14 10.69 -16.46
CA PHE A 233 10.80 10.87 -17.86
C PHE A 233 9.59 11.81 -18.02
N VAL A 234 8.51 11.59 -17.27
CA VAL A 234 7.31 12.42 -17.34
C VAL A 234 7.60 13.84 -16.86
N THR A 235 8.38 14.02 -15.78
CA THR A 235 8.76 15.35 -15.31
C THR A 235 9.54 16.12 -16.38
N ASP A 236 10.68 15.58 -16.83
CA ASP A 236 11.62 16.31 -17.68
C ASP A 236 11.13 16.43 -19.14
N LYS A 237 10.35 15.47 -19.64
CA LYS A 237 9.94 15.42 -21.07
C LYS A 237 8.52 15.87 -21.35
N ILE A 238 7.65 15.89 -20.35
CA ILE A 238 6.23 16.22 -20.55
C ILE A 238 5.84 17.41 -19.69
N VAL A 239 5.97 17.27 -18.37
CA VAL A 239 5.36 18.21 -17.42
C VAL A 239 6.12 19.52 -17.29
N GLU A 240 7.45 19.46 -17.11
CA GLU A 240 8.25 20.69 -17.03
C GLU A 240 8.23 21.51 -18.33
N PRO A 241 8.37 20.91 -19.54
CA PRO A 241 8.19 21.65 -20.78
C PRO A 241 6.80 22.28 -20.94
N GLN A 242 5.74 21.59 -20.48
CA GLN A 242 4.37 22.10 -20.53
C GLN A 242 4.14 23.29 -19.57
N LEU A 243 4.83 23.32 -18.43
CA LEU A 243 4.75 24.42 -17.47
C LEU A 243 5.49 25.67 -17.96
N GLY A 244 6.52 25.51 -18.80
CA GLY A 244 7.34 26.61 -19.31
C GLY A 244 8.28 27.21 -18.26
N PRO A 245 9.03 28.27 -18.65
CA PRO A 245 9.91 28.98 -17.72
C PRO A 245 9.12 29.57 -16.55
N TYR A 246 9.66 29.43 -15.35
CA TYR A 246 9.00 29.91 -14.13
C TYR A 246 9.10 31.43 -14.00
N ASP A 247 7.97 32.07 -13.69
CA ASP A 247 7.90 33.50 -13.38
C ASP A 247 8.09 33.73 -11.88
N SER A 248 9.21 34.32 -11.49
CA SER A 248 9.55 34.58 -10.08
C SER A 248 8.59 35.56 -9.39
N SER A 249 7.76 36.30 -10.13
CA SER A 249 6.75 37.20 -9.56
C SER A 249 5.52 36.46 -8.99
N GLU A 250 5.34 35.18 -9.34
CA GLU A 250 4.25 34.34 -8.82
C GLU A 250 4.53 33.79 -7.41
N MET A 251 5.77 33.88 -6.95
CA MET A 251 6.20 33.37 -5.64
C MET A 251 5.68 34.25 -4.49
N SER A 252 5.25 33.63 -3.39
CA SER A 252 4.96 34.35 -2.14
C SER A 252 6.25 34.88 -1.50
N GLU A 253 6.20 36.05 -0.85
CA GLU A 253 7.37 36.72 -0.22
C GLU A 253 7.96 35.99 1.00
N ASP A 254 7.33 34.89 1.45
CA ASP A 254 7.84 34.05 2.53
C ASP A 254 8.54 32.81 1.98
N GLU A 255 9.84 32.85 1.66
CA GLU A 255 10.72 31.64 1.69
C GLU A 255 12.22 31.90 1.43
N ASP A 256 12.96 32.31 2.47
CA ASP A 256 14.41 32.09 2.57
C ASP A 256 14.76 31.02 3.65
N ASN A 257 13.79 30.62 4.50
CA ASN A 257 14.04 29.76 5.67
C ASN A 257 13.90 28.23 5.41
N ILE A 258 13.25 27.79 4.31
CA ILE A 258 13.07 26.35 4.03
C ILE A 258 14.33 25.73 3.41
N ALA A 259 15.08 26.48 2.59
CA ALA A 259 16.35 26.02 2.05
C ALA A 259 17.40 25.80 3.15
N MET A 260 17.46 26.68 4.16
CA MET A 260 18.39 26.55 5.30
C MET A 260 18.03 25.42 6.28
N SER A 261 16.74 25.06 6.41
CA SER A 261 16.31 23.93 7.25
C SER A 261 16.39 22.56 6.54
N ALA A 262 16.66 22.56 5.24
CA ALA A 262 16.85 21.34 4.46
C ALA A 262 18.24 20.73 4.60
N GLU A 263 19.27 21.51 4.96
CA GLU A 263 20.64 21.00 5.05
C GLU A 263 20.79 19.95 6.16
N VAL A 264 21.42 18.82 5.82
CA VAL A 264 21.75 17.76 6.77
C VAL A 264 22.98 18.18 7.56
N THR A 265 22.80 18.38 8.86
CA THR A 265 23.86 18.82 9.77
C THR A 265 24.97 17.75 9.91
N PRO A 266 26.19 18.13 10.33
CA PRO A 266 27.28 17.16 10.55
C PRO A 266 26.92 16.06 11.55
N ILE A 267 26.09 16.37 12.55
CA ILE A 267 25.66 15.40 13.56
C ILE A 267 24.63 14.42 12.98
N GLU A 268 23.69 14.88 12.14
CA GLU A 268 22.76 14.01 11.41
C GLU A 268 23.52 13.10 10.44
N LYS A 269 24.53 13.62 9.72
CA LYS A 269 25.38 12.80 8.85
C LYS A 269 26.13 11.72 9.65
N LYS A 270 26.70 12.07 10.81
CA LYS A 270 27.31 11.08 11.71
C LYS A 270 26.28 10.06 12.18
N GLY A 271 25.08 10.50 12.56
CA GLY A 271 23.97 9.64 12.94
C GLY A 271 23.61 8.65 11.83
N LEU A 272 23.46 9.10 10.59
CA LEU A 272 23.15 8.26 9.43
C LEU A 272 24.20 7.18 9.19
N ILE A 273 25.50 7.52 9.31
CA ILE A 273 26.59 6.55 9.16
C ILE A 273 26.47 5.45 10.22
N TRP A 274 26.29 5.82 11.49
CA TRP A 274 26.19 4.83 12.57
C TRP A 274 24.90 4.01 12.52
N ALA A 275 23.79 4.61 12.08
CA ALA A 275 22.55 3.88 11.80
C ALA A 275 22.73 2.89 10.64
N GLY A 276 23.47 3.26 9.59
CA GLY A 276 23.85 2.37 8.50
C GLY A 276 24.74 1.22 8.98
N ILE A 277 25.72 1.50 9.85
CA ILE A 277 26.57 0.48 10.46
C ILE A 277 25.73 -0.50 11.30
N SER A 278 24.83 -0.01 12.15
CA SER A 278 23.98 -0.89 12.97
C SER A 278 23.03 -1.72 12.12
N PHE A 279 22.48 -1.16 11.04
CA PHE A 279 21.71 -1.91 10.05
C PHE A 279 22.52 -3.04 9.41
N VAL A 280 23.75 -2.75 8.97
CA VAL A 280 24.64 -3.77 8.36
C VAL A 280 24.99 -4.87 9.37
N ILE A 281 25.30 -4.52 10.62
CA ILE A 281 25.57 -5.51 11.67
C ILE A 281 24.36 -6.43 11.87
N LEU A 282 23.15 -5.88 11.96
CA LEU A 282 21.92 -6.68 12.06
C LEU A 282 21.70 -7.57 10.83
N ALA A 283 21.93 -7.03 9.63
CA ALA A 283 21.83 -7.80 8.39
C ALA A 283 22.78 -8.99 8.38
N VAL A 284 24.03 -8.79 8.84
CA VAL A 284 25.02 -9.86 8.97
C VAL A 284 24.58 -10.90 10.01
N ILE A 285 24.10 -10.48 11.18
CA ILE A 285 23.61 -11.41 12.22
C ILE A 285 22.48 -12.28 11.67
N VAL A 286 21.49 -11.68 11.01
CA VAL A 286 20.36 -12.42 10.43
C VAL A 286 20.83 -13.31 9.28
N ALA A 287 21.74 -12.84 8.43
CA ALA A 287 22.33 -13.65 7.37
C ALA A 287 23.06 -14.88 7.94
N LEU A 288 23.81 -14.74 9.03
CA LEU A 288 24.47 -15.87 9.71
C LEU A 288 23.46 -16.87 10.31
N MET A 289 22.24 -16.44 10.63
CA MET A 289 21.18 -17.32 11.12
C MET A 289 20.40 -18.05 10.01
N VAL A 290 20.51 -17.61 8.75
CA VAL A 290 19.70 -18.10 7.62
C VAL A 290 20.53 -18.73 6.50
N VAL A 291 21.64 -18.10 6.12
CA VAL A 291 22.45 -18.48 4.95
C VAL A 291 23.16 -19.83 5.15
N PRO A 292 23.81 -20.11 6.30
CA PRO A 292 24.45 -21.41 6.52
C PRO A 292 23.44 -22.56 6.44
N GLU A 293 23.85 -23.73 5.97
CA GLU A 293 23.00 -24.92 5.90
C GLU A 293 22.45 -25.32 7.28
N ASN A 294 23.23 -25.08 8.33
CA ASN A 294 22.85 -25.27 9.74
C ASN A 294 22.21 -24.02 10.38
N GLY A 295 21.70 -23.08 9.58
CA GLY A 295 21.06 -21.86 10.05
C GLY A 295 19.83 -22.15 10.91
N ILE A 296 19.77 -21.55 12.10
CA ILE A 296 18.72 -21.77 13.11
C ILE A 296 17.32 -21.37 12.58
N LEU A 297 17.26 -20.42 11.65
CA LEU A 297 16.01 -19.86 11.15
C LEU A 297 15.53 -20.51 9.84
N ARG A 298 16.19 -21.56 9.37
CA ARG A 298 15.75 -22.37 8.22
C ARG A 298 14.64 -23.32 8.63
N ASN A 299 13.94 -23.90 7.65
CA ASN A 299 12.91 -24.89 7.91
C ASN A 299 13.54 -26.12 8.59
N GLN A 300 13.05 -26.48 9.78
CA GLN A 300 13.64 -27.56 10.58
C GLN A 300 13.44 -28.95 9.97
N THR A 301 12.45 -29.11 9.09
CA THR A 301 12.13 -30.38 8.44
C THR A 301 12.83 -30.51 7.10
N THR A 302 12.82 -29.45 6.27
CA THR A 302 13.34 -29.51 4.89
C THR A 302 14.74 -28.90 4.74
N GLY A 303 15.21 -28.10 5.70
CA GLY A 303 16.44 -27.32 5.57
C GLY A 303 16.34 -26.18 4.56
N GLU A 304 15.17 -25.91 3.99
CA GLU A 304 14.97 -24.83 3.02
C GLU A 304 14.76 -23.47 3.69
N ILE A 305 14.97 -22.39 2.93
CA ILE A 305 14.64 -21.03 3.38
C ILE A 305 13.14 -20.76 3.18
N ALA A 306 12.51 -21.36 2.16
CA ALA A 306 11.07 -21.25 1.95
C ALA A 306 10.31 -21.87 3.13
N ASN A 307 9.16 -21.30 3.47
CA ASN A 307 8.31 -21.75 4.59
C ASN A 307 9.03 -21.89 5.94
N SER A 308 10.14 -21.19 6.13
CA SER A 308 10.98 -21.25 7.33
C SER A 308 10.54 -20.27 8.43
N PRO A 309 11.02 -20.46 9.68
CA PRO A 309 10.85 -19.48 10.75
C PRO A 309 11.29 -18.06 10.38
N PHE A 310 12.27 -17.92 9.48
CA PHE A 310 12.71 -16.61 8.97
C PHE A 310 11.57 -15.82 8.33
N PHE A 311 10.90 -16.37 7.32
CA PHE A 311 9.79 -15.69 6.64
C PHE A 311 8.57 -15.52 7.54
N ARG A 312 8.27 -16.51 8.40
CA ARG A 312 7.19 -16.38 9.40
C ARG A 312 7.44 -15.26 10.41
N SER A 313 8.70 -14.88 10.60
CA SER A 313 9.13 -13.84 11.56
C SER A 313 9.54 -12.52 10.87
N ILE A 314 9.23 -12.35 9.58
CA ILE A 314 9.65 -11.17 8.81
C ILE A 314 9.18 -9.86 9.44
N VAL A 315 8.00 -9.85 10.04
CA VAL A 315 7.44 -8.69 10.75
C VAL A 315 8.29 -8.28 11.96
N ILE A 316 8.85 -9.25 12.68
CA ILE A 316 9.76 -9.00 13.80
C ILE A 316 11.10 -8.45 13.28
N PHE A 317 11.58 -8.95 12.15
CA PHE A 317 12.76 -8.36 11.51
C PHE A 317 12.50 -6.93 11.09
N ILE A 318 11.37 -6.63 10.43
CA ILE A 318 10.97 -5.24 10.13
C ILE A 318 11.03 -4.37 11.40
N PHE A 319 10.44 -4.82 12.50
CA PHE A 319 10.51 -4.12 13.78
C PHE A 319 11.97 -3.84 14.22
N ILE A 320 12.84 -4.86 14.26
CA ILE A 320 14.23 -4.74 14.72
C ILE A 320 15.07 -3.87 13.78
N PHE A 321 14.94 -4.06 12.46
CA PHE A 321 15.70 -3.35 11.43
C PHE A 321 15.33 -1.86 11.32
N PHE A 322 14.15 -1.45 11.80
CA PHE A 322 13.83 -0.03 11.97
C PHE A 322 14.15 0.48 13.37
N ALA A 323 13.79 -0.27 14.41
CA ALA A 323 13.98 0.16 15.80
C ALA A 323 15.46 0.42 16.12
N VAL A 324 16.35 -0.53 15.84
CA VAL A 324 17.76 -0.43 16.27
C VAL A 324 18.51 0.70 15.54
N PRO A 325 18.49 0.82 14.21
CA PRO A 325 19.06 1.99 13.53
C PRO A 325 18.41 3.30 13.96
N GLY A 326 17.09 3.30 14.19
CA GLY A 326 16.36 4.45 14.71
C GLY A 326 16.85 4.90 16.09
N ILE A 327 17.06 3.97 17.03
CA ILE A 327 17.60 4.25 18.36
C ILE A 327 19.04 4.78 18.26
N VAL A 328 19.90 4.12 17.47
CA VAL A 328 21.29 4.53 17.29
C VAL A 328 21.36 5.94 16.70
N TYR A 329 20.57 6.22 15.67
CA TYR A 329 20.45 7.55 15.07
C TYR A 329 20.00 8.57 16.12
N GLY A 330 18.86 8.31 16.78
CA GLY A 330 18.25 9.20 17.77
C GLY A 330 19.17 9.51 18.95
N ALA A 331 19.96 8.55 19.40
CA ALA A 331 20.96 8.73 20.45
C ALA A 331 22.10 9.66 20.00
N ILE A 332 22.61 9.48 18.77
CA ILE A 332 23.73 10.29 18.24
C ILE A 332 23.32 11.73 18.00
N VAL A 333 22.13 11.96 17.44
CA VAL A 333 21.59 13.32 17.24
C VAL A 333 21.00 13.91 18.52
N LYS A 334 21.08 13.19 19.65
CA LYS A 334 20.58 13.59 20.98
C LYS A 334 19.07 13.84 21.03
N LYS A 335 18.31 13.23 20.13
CA LYS A 335 16.84 13.24 20.15
C LYS A 335 16.29 12.25 21.17
N PHE A 336 16.95 11.11 21.34
CA PHE A 336 16.68 10.16 22.42
C PHE A 336 17.78 10.29 23.46
N LYS A 337 17.40 10.79 24.65
CA LYS A 337 18.31 11.00 25.79
C LYS A 337 18.15 9.93 26.85
N ASN A 338 16.97 9.31 26.92
CA ASN A 338 16.64 8.25 27.86
C ASN A 338 15.67 7.23 27.21
N ASP A 339 15.38 6.17 27.95
CA ASP A 339 14.43 5.12 27.60
C ASP A 339 13.00 5.66 27.38
N ARG A 340 12.57 6.66 28.15
CA ARG A 340 11.23 7.27 28.02
C ARG A 340 11.02 7.91 26.66
N ASP A 341 12.04 8.51 26.06
CA ASP A 341 11.94 9.10 24.72
C ASP A 341 11.61 8.04 23.66
N ILE A 342 12.20 6.84 23.78
CA ILE A 342 11.95 5.71 22.88
C ILE A 342 10.53 5.16 23.10
N ILE A 343 10.10 5.05 24.36
CA ILE A 343 8.73 4.60 24.70
C ILE A 343 7.69 5.59 24.17
N ASN A 344 7.94 6.90 24.32
CA ASN A 344 7.07 7.94 23.81
C ASN A 344 6.98 7.91 22.27
N ALA A 345 8.08 7.61 21.57
CA ALA A 345 8.07 7.42 20.12
C ALA A 345 7.16 6.24 19.71
N MET A 346 7.24 5.11 20.40
CA MET A 346 6.35 3.97 20.17
C MET A 346 4.89 4.30 20.48
N ALA A 347 4.62 4.97 21.60
CA ALA A 347 3.27 5.36 21.99
C ALA A 347 2.64 6.35 21.00
N GLY A 348 3.42 7.32 20.51
CA GLY A 348 2.99 8.25 19.47
C GLY A 348 2.60 7.54 18.18
N ALA A 349 3.42 6.58 17.73
CA ALA A 349 3.13 5.77 16.56
C ALA A 349 1.87 4.90 16.72
N MET A 350 1.61 4.37 17.93
CA MET A 350 0.36 3.64 18.20
C MET A 350 -0.85 4.58 18.21
N SER A 351 -0.71 5.80 18.73
CA SER A 351 -1.79 6.78 18.76
C SER A 351 -2.25 7.19 17.36
N SER A 352 -1.34 7.30 16.38
CA SER A 352 -1.71 7.59 14.99
C SER A 352 -2.50 6.46 14.31
N MET A 353 -2.49 5.24 14.87
CA MET A 353 -3.22 4.08 14.33
C MET A 353 -4.69 4.02 14.79
N GLY A 354 -5.22 5.04 15.47
CA GLY A 354 -6.59 5.03 15.99
C GLY A 354 -7.65 4.73 14.93
N LEU A 355 -7.58 5.40 13.77
CA LEU A 355 -8.52 5.15 12.67
C LEU A 355 -8.36 3.76 12.05
N TYR A 356 -7.11 3.31 11.91
CA TYR A 356 -6.79 1.95 11.42
C TYR A 356 -7.44 0.88 12.28
N LEU A 357 -7.33 0.99 13.61
CA LEU A 357 -7.94 0.04 14.55
C LEU A 357 -9.45 -0.06 14.38
N VAL A 358 -10.14 1.07 14.18
CA VAL A 358 -11.59 1.10 13.96
C VAL A 358 -11.95 0.44 12.62
N ILE A 359 -11.22 0.74 11.55
CA ILE A 359 -11.46 0.11 10.23
C ILE A 359 -11.26 -1.39 10.31
N VAL A 360 -10.14 -1.83 10.89
CA VAL A 360 -9.81 -3.25 11.05
C VAL A 360 -10.83 -3.99 11.90
N PHE A 361 -11.34 -3.35 12.96
CA PHE A 361 -12.39 -3.93 13.78
C PHE A 361 -13.62 -4.31 12.94
N PHE A 362 -14.14 -3.39 12.14
CA PHE A 362 -15.32 -3.66 11.31
C PHE A 362 -14.99 -4.56 10.10
N ALA A 363 -13.81 -4.44 9.50
CA ALA A 363 -13.37 -5.33 8.42
C ALA A 363 -13.28 -6.79 8.89
N ALA A 364 -12.75 -7.03 10.09
CA ALA A 364 -12.68 -8.35 10.70
C ALA A 364 -14.08 -8.96 10.90
N GLN A 365 -15.05 -8.15 11.37
CA GLN A 365 -16.44 -8.63 11.51
C GLN A 365 -17.08 -8.92 10.14
N PHE A 366 -16.88 -8.05 9.16
CA PHE A 366 -17.40 -8.24 7.81
C PHE A 366 -16.89 -9.55 7.21
N ILE A 367 -15.58 -9.78 7.22
CA ILE A 367 -14.97 -11.00 6.66
C ILE A 367 -15.46 -12.25 7.40
N ALA A 368 -15.53 -12.20 8.73
CA ALA A 368 -16.05 -13.30 9.53
C ALA A 368 -17.51 -13.63 9.15
N PHE A 369 -18.37 -12.62 9.04
CA PHE A 369 -19.79 -12.83 8.72
C PHE A 369 -19.97 -13.28 7.27
N PHE A 370 -19.17 -12.73 6.36
CA PHE A 370 -19.16 -13.13 4.94
C PHE A 370 -18.76 -14.60 4.76
N ASN A 371 -17.80 -15.07 5.56
CA ASN A 371 -17.40 -16.47 5.59
C ASN A 371 -18.50 -17.34 6.24
N TRP A 372 -18.96 -16.99 7.45
CA TRP A 372 -19.95 -17.81 8.17
C TRP A 372 -21.30 -17.94 7.48
N THR A 373 -21.71 -16.96 6.67
CA THR A 373 -22.97 -17.00 5.91
C THR A 373 -22.87 -17.86 4.66
N ASN A 374 -21.67 -18.29 4.25
CA ASN A 374 -21.37 -18.92 2.97
C ASN A 374 -21.75 -18.09 1.72
N ILE A 375 -22.31 -16.87 1.89
CA ILE A 375 -22.62 -15.96 0.78
C ILE A 375 -21.34 -15.63 0.00
N GLY A 376 -20.23 -15.46 0.72
CA GLY A 376 -18.95 -15.20 0.08
C GLY A 376 -18.51 -16.33 -0.83
N GLN A 377 -18.58 -17.57 -0.35
CA GLN A 377 -18.26 -18.73 -1.18
C GLN A 377 -19.18 -18.84 -2.39
N ILE A 378 -20.49 -18.62 -2.23
CA ILE A 378 -21.45 -18.68 -3.35
C ILE A 378 -21.15 -17.61 -4.41
N LEU A 379 -20.95 -16.35 -4.00
CA LEU A 379 -20.61 -15.25 -4.89
C LEU A 379 -19.31 -15.54 -5.66
N VAL A 380 -18.32 -16.07 -4.96
CA VAL A 380 -17.01 -16.41 -5.49
C VAL A 380 -17.09 -17.52 -6.53
N VAL A 381 -17.86 -18.59 -6.29
CA VAL A 381 -18.06 -19.68 -7.26
C VAL A 381 -18.75 -19.15 -8.52
N HIS A 382 -19.81 -18.35 -8.37
CA HIS A 382 -20.49 -17.76 -9.54
C HIS A 382 -19.59 -16.80 -10.33
N GLY A 383 -18.82 -15.96 -9.64
CA GLY A 383 -17.88 -15.05 -10.29
C GLY A 383 -16.74 -15.79 -11.00
N ALA A 384 -16.20 -16.84 -10.37
CA ALA A 384 -15.17 -17.67 -10.98
C ALA A 384 -15.71 -18.39 -12.23
N ASN A 385 -16.91 -18.97 -12.16
CA ASN A 385 -17.58 -19.59 -13.30
C ASN A 385 -17.83 -18.59 -14.44
N PHE A 386 -18.18 -17.34 -14.11
CA PHE A 386 -18.32 -16.29 -15.11
C PHE A 386 -16.99 -16.01 -15.82
N ILE A 387 -15.90 -15.83 -15.05
CA ILE A 387 -14.57 -15.56 -15.62
C ILE A 387 -14.09 -16.74 -16.48
N THR A 388 -14.23 -17.98 -16.00
CA THR A 388 -13.78 -19.18 -16.72
C THR A 388 -14.64 -19.47 -17.95
N SER A 389 -15.95 -19.17 -17.92
CA SER A 389 -16.85 -19.36 -19.07
C SER A 389 -16.52 -18.49 -20.29
N ILE A 390 -15.83 -17.36 -20.08
CA ILE A 390 -15.46 -16.45 -21.17
C ILE A 390 -14.07 -16.82 -21.73
N GLU A 391 -13.38 -17.80 -21.14
CA GLU A 391 -12.02 -18.25 -21.54
C GLU A 391 -11.03 -17.09 -21.71
N ILE A 392 -11.14 -16.08 -20.84
CA ILE A 392 -10.30 -14.87 -20.91
C ILE A 392 -8.85 -15.24 -20.61
N ASN A 393 -7.94 -14.83 -21.48
CA ASN A 393 -6.49 -14.95 -21.28
C ASN A 393 -6.05 -14.23 -19.98
N SER A 394 -5.13 -14.82 -19.23
CA SER A 394 -4.54 -14.28 -17.99
C SER A 394 -4.16 -12.80 -18.07
N ILE A 395 -3.52 -12.38 -19.15
CA ILE A 395 -3.09 -10.98 -19.35
C ILE A 395 -4.30 -10.05 -19.37
N VAL A 396 -5.34 -10.40 -20.14
CA VAL A 396 -6.54 -9.57 -20.28
C VAL A 396 -7.31 -9.52 -18.97
N LEU A 397 -7.40 -10.64 -18.25
CA LEU A 397 -8.03 -10.74 -16.94
C LEU A 397 -7.37 -9.79 -15.94
N PHE A 398 -6.04 -9.81 -15.84
CA PHE A 398 -5.31 -8.97 -14.90
C PHE A 398 -5.29 -7.50 -15.30
N ILE A 399 -5.27 -7.17 -16.60
CA ILE A 399 -5.47 -5.78 -17.04
C ILE A 399 -6.86 -5.29 -16.58
N GLY A 400 -7.91 -6.08 -16.81
CA GLY A 400 -9.27 -5.75 -16.37
C GLY A 400 -9.36 -5.56 -14.85
N PHE A 401 -8.74 -6.45 -14.08
CA PHE A 401 -8.67 -6.34 -12.62
C PHE A 401 -7.95 -5.06 -12.17
N ILE A 402 -6.79 -4.73 -12.74
CA ILE A 402 -6.04 -3.52 -12.40
C ILE A 402 -6.85 -2.25 -12.76
N ILE A 403 -7.57 -2.25 -13.89
CA ILE A 403 -8.47 -1.13 -14.26
C ILE A 403 -9.56 -0.95 -13.20
N ILE A 404 -10.19 -2.04 -12.74
CA ILE A 404 -11.23 -1.98 -11.70
C ILE A 404 -10.63 -1.43 -10.41
N CYS A 405 -9.47 -1.93 -9.97
CA CYS A 405 -8.80 -1.43 -8.78
C CYS A 405 -8.45 0.06 -8.88
N ALA A 406 -7.91 0.49 -10.01
CA ALA A 406 -7.57 1.89 -10.28
C ALA A 406 -8.81 2.81 -10.29
N PHE A 407 -9.93 2.33 -10.83
CA PHE A 407 -11.20 3.05 -10.84
C PHE A 407 -11.81 3.17 -9.43
N VAL A 408 -11.82 2.09 -8.66
CA VAL A 408 -12.31 2.11 -7.27
C VAL A 408 -11.44 3.03 -6.40
N ASN A 409 -10.12 3.05 -6.62
CA ASN A 409 -9.19 3.89 -5.87
C ASN A 409 -9.45 5.39 -6.04
N ILE A 410 -9.97 5.81 -7.20
CA ILE A 410 -10.41 7.20 -7.39
C ILE A 410 -11.50 7.59 -6.38
N MET A 411 -12.39 6.65 -6.06
CA MET A 411 -13.50 6.86 -5.12
C MET A 411 -13.07 6.71 -3.66
N MET A 412 -12.15 5.77 -3.39
CA MET A 412 -11.67 5.45 -2.05
C MET A 412 -10.14 5.30 -2.05
N SER A 413 -9.44 6.44 -1.88
CA SER A 413 -7.97 6.53 -1.95
C SER A 413 -7.29 6.08 -0.65
N SER A 414 -7.50 4.82 -0.26
CA SER A 414 -6.87 4.19 0.90
C SER A 414 -6.60 2.72 0.63
N ALA A 415 -5.32 2.35 0.57
CA ALA A 415 -4.88 1.00 0.26
C ALA A 415 -5.50 -0.07 1.18
N SER A 416 -5.49 0.16 2.50
CA SER A 416 -6.08 -0.79 3.44
C SER A 416 -7.60 -0.85 3.33
N ALA A 417 -8.28 0.30 3.24
CA ALA A 417 -9.74 0.34 3.20
C ALA A 417 -10.29 -0.29 1.92
N GLN A 418 -9.70 0.05 0.77
CA GLN A 418 -10.06 -0.54 -0.50
C GLN A 418 -9.79 -2.03 -0.53
N TRP A 419 -8.62 -2.47 -0.10
CA TRP A 419 -8.30 -3.88 -0.13
C TRP A 419 -9.15 -4.69 0.84
N ALA A 420 -9.42 -4.17 2.04
CA ALA A 420 -10.28 -4.86 3.01
C ALA A 420 -11.72 -5.08 2.52
N VAL A 421 -12.22 -4.22 1.63
CA VAL A 421 -13.54 -4.38 0.99
C VAL A 421 -13.47 -5.31 -0.23
N THR A 422 -12.45 -5.18 -1.05
CA THR A 422 -12.39 -5.83 -2.37
C THR A 422 -11.70 -7.19 -2.36
N ALA A 423 -10.70 -7.41 -1.49
CA ALA A 423 -9.96 -8.67 -1.41
C ALA A 423 -10.86 -9.88 -1.12
N PRO A 424 -11.81 -9.84 -0.16
CA PRO A 424 -12.69 -10.98 0.14
C PRO A 424 -13.55 -11.42 -1.04
N ILE A 425 -13.72 -10.57 -2.04
CA ILE A 425 -14.50 -10.85 -3.26
C ILE A 425 -13.55 -11.32 -4.37
N PHE A 426 -12.51 -10.56 -4.69
CA PHE A 426 -11.67 -10.82 -5.86
C PHE A 426 -10.59 -11.88 -5.64
N VAL A 427 -9.99 -11.95 -4.45
CA VAL A 427 -8.90 -12.92 -4.20
C VAL A 427 -9.42 -14.36 -4.32
N PRO A 428 -10.50 -14.77 -3.62
CA PRO A 428 -11.05 -16.12 -3.78
C PRO A 428 -11.49 -16.43 -5.22
N MET A 429 -12.10 -15.46 -5.89
CA MET A 429 -12.59 -15.61 -7.26
C MET A 429 -11.46 -15.88 -8.26
N LEU A 430 -10.37 -15.12 -8.14
CA LEU A 430 -9.19 -15.28 -8.99
C LEU A 430 -8.34 -16.50 -8.59
N MET A 431 -8.37 -16.92 -7.32
CA MET A 431 -7.81 -18.20 -6.89
C MET A 431 -8.49 -19.37 -7.57
N LEU A 432 -9.83 -19.42 -7.59
CA LEU A 432 -10.56 -20.45 -8.31
C LEU A 432 -10.35 -20.38 -9.84
N ALA A 433 -9.99 -19.22 -10.37
CA ALA A 433 -9.55 -19.06 -11.76
C ALA A 433 -8.09 -19.48 -12.00
N GLY A 434 -7.38 -19.97 -10.97
CA GLY A 434 -6.05 -20.57 -11.07
C GLY A 434 -4.87 -19.66 -10.70
N TYR A 435 -5.09 -18.51 -10.05
CA TYR A 435 -4.02 -17.55 -9.74
C TYR A 435 -3.74 -17.43 -8.25
N ALA A 436 -2.46 -17.35 -7.89
CA ALA A 436 -2.05 -17.24 -6.49
C ALA A 436 -2.42 -15.86 -5.89
N PRO A 437 -2.83 -15.80 -4.61
CA PRO A 437 -3.15 -14.56 -3.90
C PRO A 437 -2.05 -13.48 -3.98
N GLU A 438 -0.78 -13.89 -3.99
CA GLU A 438 0.37 -13.01 -4.08
C GLU A 438 0.39 -12.24 -5.41
N THR A 439 0.06 -12.92 -6.51
CA THR A 439 -0.01 -12.32 -7.85
C THR A 439 -1.20 -11.36 -7.95
N ILE A 440 -2.33 -11.74 -7.34
CA ILE A 440 -3.53 -10.90 -7.26
C ILE A 440 -3.24 -9.63 -6.45
N GLN A 441 -2.56 -9.76 -5.31
CA GLN A 441 -2.15 -8.63 -4.49
C GLN A 441 -1.19 -7.69 -5.23
N ALA A 442 -0.22 -8.24 -5.98
CA ALA A 442 0.70 -7.43 -6.77
C ALA A 442 -0.04 -6.56 -7.80
N ALA A 443 -1.05 -7.14 -8.47
CA ALA A 443 -1.89 -6.41 -9.41
C ALA A 443 -2.73 -5.31 -8.73
N TYR A 444 -3.33 -5.63 -7.58
CA TYR A 444 -4.05 -4.64 -6.77
C TYR A 444 -3.16 -3.43 -6.41
N ARG A 445 -1.93 -3.69 -5.94
CA ARG A 445 -0.96 -2.67 -5.55
C ARG A 445 -0.60 -1.69 -6.68
N ILE A 446 -0.59 -2.15 -7.92
CA ILE A 446 -0.41 -1.28 -9.09
C ILE A 446 -1.62 -0.35 -9.24
N GLY A 447 -2.84 -0.92 -9.28
CA GLY A 447 -4.07 -0.14 -9.47
C GLY A 447 -4.30 0.90 -8.37
N ASP A 448 -4.03 0.52 -7.12
CA ASP A 448 -4.09 1.41 -5.96
C ASP A 448 -3.10 2.58 -6.04
N SER A 449 -1.88 2.36 -6.53
CA SER A 449 -0.86 3.41 -6.53
C SER A 449 -1.07 4.44 -7.64
N VAL A 450 -1.34 3.98 -8.86
CA VAL A 450 -1.26 4.82 -10.07
C VAL A 450 -2.30 5.94 -10.15
N THR A 451 -3.46 5.79 -9.49
CA THR A 451 -4.53 6.81 -9.51
C THR A 451 -4.56 7.73 -8.28
N ASN A 452 -3.70 7.50 -7.28
CA ASN A 452 -3.64 8.35 -6.07
C ASN A 452 -3.33 9.82 -6.38
N ILE A 453 -2.55 10.08 -7.43
CA ILE A 453 -2.16 11.43 -7.84
C ILE A 453 -3.24 12.17 -8.64
N ILE A 454 -4.30 11.49 -9.07
CA ILE A 454 -5.41 12.08 -9.83
C ILE A 454 -6.74 12.10 -9.08
N THR A 455 -6.77 11.68 -7.82
CA THR A 455 -7.98 11.75 -7.00
C THR A 455 -7.94 12.94 -6.03
N PRO A 456 -8.94 13.84 -6.09
CA PRO A 456 -9.07 14.95 -5.14
C PRO A 456 -9.52 14.47 -3.75
N MET A 457 -9.94 13.21 -3.63
CA MET A 457 -10.42 12.60 -2.38
C MET A 457 -9.27 12.13 -1.47
N MET A 458 -8.04 12.17 -1.97
CA MET A 458 -6.86 11.80 -1.21
C MET A 458 -6.63 12.79 -0.06
N SER A 459 -6.39 12.27 1.16
CA SER A 459 -6.29 13.06 2.39
C SER A 459 -5.25 14.19 2.35
N TYR A 460 -4.20 14.06 1.54
CA TYR A 460 -3.12 15.06 1.43
C TYR A 460 -3.31 16.02 0.24
N PHE A 461 -4.32 15.83 -0.60
CA PHE A 461 -4.49 16.64 -1.80
C PHE A 461 -4.59 18.14 -1.49
N ALA A 462 -5.29 18.51 -0.40
CA ALA A 462 -5.38 19.89 0.08
C ALA A 462 -4.02 20.47 0.48
N LEU A 463 -3.16 19.69 1.13
CA LEU A 463 -1.79 20.08 1.45
C LEU A 463 -0.98 20.34 0.16
N ILE A 464 -1.13 19.48 -0.85
CA ILE A 464 -0.43 19.65 -2.13
C ILE A 464 -0.86 20.94 -2.84
N VAL A 465 -2.17 21.23 -2.86
CA VAL A 465 -2.70 22.48 -3.41
C VAL A 465 -2.16 23.69 -2.64
N ALA A 466 -2.10 23.62 -1.30
CA ALA A 466 -1.55 24.69 -0.48
C ALA A 466 -0.06 24.96 -0.76
N ILE A 467 0.74 23.92 -0.99
CA ILE A 467 2.15 24.06 -1.39
C ILE A 467 2.24 24.67 -2.79
N ALA A 468 1.42 24.23 -3.74
CA ALA A 468 1.44 24.76 -5.11
C ALA A 468 1.04 26.25 -5.17
N LEU A 469 0.10 26.68 -4.31
CA LEU A 469 -0.32 28.09 -4.20
C LEU A 469 0.82 29.04 -3.83
N LYS A 470 1.86 28.56 -3.14
CA LYS A 470 3.06 29.35 -2.79
C LYS A 470 3.91 29.71 -4.01
N TYR A 471 3.94 28.85 -5.01
CA TYR A 471 4.72 29.04 -6.24
C TYR A 471 3.85 29.54 -7.39
N ARG A 472 2.52 29.40 -7.30
CA ARG A 472 1.57 29.87 -8.32
C ARG A 472 0.26 30.29 -7.69
N ARG A 473 0.02 31.60 -7.60
CA ARG A 473 -1.15 32.21 -6.93
C ARG A 473 -2.51 31.70 -7.40
N ASN A 474 -2.61 31.27 -8.66
CA ASN A 474 -3.84 30.75 -9.27
C ASN A 474 -3.88 29.21 -9.33
N ALA A 475 -3.00 28.51 -8.63
CA ALA A 475 -3.02 27.06 -8.55
C ALA A 475 -4.29 26.57 -7.86
N GLY A 476 -5.02 25.68 -8.51
CA GLY A 476 -6.17 25.00 -7.91
C GLY A 476 -6.14 23.50 -8.20
N ILE A 477 -7.21 22.81 -7.81
CA ILE A 477 -7.38 21.37 -8.03
C ILE A 477 -7.14 21.00 -9.50
N GLY A 478 -7.73 21.77 -10.44
CA GLY A 478 -7.56 21.54 -11.87
C GLY A 478 -6.10 21.67 -12.34
N THR A 479 -5.32 22.58 -11.75
CA THR A 479 -3.89 22.75 -12.06
C THR A 479 -3.12 21.50 -11.67
N ILE A 480 -3.30 21.02 -10.43
CA ILE A 480 -2.64 19.81 -9.93
C ILE A 480 -3.01 18.60 -10.79
N LEU A 481 -4.30 18.38 -11.05
CA LEU A 481 -4.74 17.24 -11.85
C LEU A 481 -4.21 17.29 -13.28
N SER A 482 -4.24 18.46 -13.93
CA SER A 482 -3.70 18.59 -15.29
C SER A 482 -2.22 18.23 -15.36
N MET A 483 -1.47 18.49 -14.29
CA MET A 483 -0.06 18.17 -14.15
C MET A 483 0.18 16.70 -13.79
N MET A 484 -0.74 16.07 -13.04
CA MET A 484 -0.62 14.69 -12.55
C MET A 484 -1.16 13.63 -13.52
N VAL A 485 -2.13 13.96 -14.38
CA VAL A 485 -2.72 13.02 -15.35
C VAL A 485 -1.65 12.36 -16.25
N PRO A 486 -0.66 13.08 -16.80
CA PRO A 486 0.42 12.44 -17.57
C PRO A 486 1.18 11.37 -16.78
N TYR A 487 1.49 11.61 -15.50
CA TYR A 487 2.16 10.63 -14.65
C TYR A 487 1.28 9.39 -14.45
N SER A 488 0.01 9.59 -14.10
CA SER A 488 -0.92 8.49 -13.82
C SER A 488 -1.11 7.60 -15.04
N VAL A 489 -1.29 8.18 -16.23
CA VAL A 489 -1.44 7.43 -17.48
C VAL A 489 -0.17 6.65 -17.83
N VAL A 490 1.01 7.28 -17.75
CA VAL A 490 2.28 6.62 -18.08
C VAL A 490 2.59 5.52 -17.08
N PHE A 491 2.41 5.77 -15.78
CA PHE A 491 2.60 4.76 -14.74
C PHE A 491 1.64 3.60 -14.94
N PHE A 492 0.35 3.87 -15.17
CA PHE A 492 -0.64 2.83 -15.42
C PHE A 492 -0.24 1.95 -16.60
N VAL A 493 -0.02 2.53 -17.78
CA VAL A 493 0.24 1.76 -19.01
C VAL A 493 1.53 0.95 -18.88
N VAL A 494 2.63 1.58 -18.44
CA VAL A 494 3.94 0.92 -18.43
C VAL A 494 4.06 -0.07 -17.27
N TRP A 495 3.53 0.25 -16.09
CA TRP A 495 3.61 -0.64 -14.93
C TRP A 495 2.74 -1.88 -15.11
N VAL A 496 1.55 -1.73 -15.70
CA VAL A 496 0.70 -2.87 -16.11
C VAL A 496 1.40 -3.72 -17.16
N ALA A 497 2.00 -3.12 -18.19
CA ALA A 497 2.72 -3.87 -19.21
C ALA A 497 3.89 -4.66 -18.62
N ILE A 498 4.67 -4.03 -17.73
CA ILE A 498 5.79 -4.69 -17.04
C ILE A 498 5.30 -5.82 -16.13
N PHE A 499 4.20 -5.64 -15.41
CA PHE A 499 3.58 -6.71 -14.63
C PHE A 499 3.21 -7.91 -15.50
N CYS A 500 2.52 -7.67 -16.62
CA CYS A 500 2.13 -8.74 -17.53
C CYS A 500 3.35 -9.46 -18.13
N ILE A 501 4.40 -8.72 -18.50
CA ILE A 501 5.65 -9.33 -19.00
C ILE A 501 6.34 -10.14 -17.91
N TRP A 502 6.47 -9.58 -16.70
CA TRP A 502 7.14 -10.22 -15.57
C TRP A 502 6.48 -11.55 -15.19
N VAL A 503 5.16 -11.54 -15.02
CA VAL A 503 4.40 -12.68 -14.51
C VAL A 503 4.06 -13.68 -15.62
N PHE A 504 3.50 -13.22 -16.74
CA PHE A 504 2.91 -14.12 -17.75
C PHE A 504 3.81 -14.42 -18.94
N VAL A 505 4.84 -13.62 -19.19
CA VAL A 505 5.80 -13.87 -20.29
C VAL A 505 7.09 -14.50 -19.76
N LEU A 506 7.65 -13.93 -18.69
CA LEU A 506 8.92 -14.40 -18.11
C LEU A 506 8.72 -15.44 -17.00
N GLY A 507 7.51 -15.57 -16.45
CA GLY A 507 7.23 -16.52 -15.38
C GLY A 507 8.00 -16.24 -14.08
N ILE A 508 8.39 -14.98 -13.84
CA ILE A 508 9.18 -14.61 -12.66
C ILE A 508 8.22 -14.42 -11.48
N PRO A 509 8.46 -15.05 -10.32
CA PRO A 509 7.61 -14.88 -9.15
C PRO A 509 7.63 -13.41 -8.68
N VAL A 510 6.50 -12.96 -8.14
CA VAL A 510 6.34 -11.58 -7.64
C VAL A 510 7.10 -11.34 -6.32
N GLY A 511 7.48 -12.41 -5.62
CA GLY A 511 8.26 -12.38 -4.39
C GLY A 511 8.87 -13.73 -4.03
N PRO A 512 9.72 -13.77 -3.00
CA PRO A 512 10.29 -15.02 -2.50
C PRO A 512 9.19 -15.96 -1.99
N GLY A 513 9.22 -17.22 -2.43
CA GLY A 513 8.23 -18.23 -2.04
C GLY A 513 6.82 -18.00 -2.59
N SER A 514 6.64 -17.03 -3.49
CA SER A 514 5.32 -16.68 -4.04
C SER A 514 5.06 -17.40 -5.34
N ALA A 515 4.08 -18.31 -5.34
CA ALA A 515 3.61 -18.95 -6.56
C ALA A 515 2.92 -17.93 -7.49
N ILE A 516 2.93 -18.20 -8.79
CA ILE A 516 2.16 -17.42 -9.78
C ILE A 516 0.74 -18.00 -9.89
N TYR A 517 0.67 -19.32 -9.97
CA TYR A 517 -0.56 -20.08 -10.15
C TYR A 517 -0.96 -20.76 -8.84
N PHE A 518 -2.27 -20.89 -8.65
CA PHE A 518 -2.88 -21.64 -7.57
C PHE A 518 -3.61 -22.84 -8.16
N ASN A 519 -3.36 -24.02 -7.61
CA ASN A 519 -4.10 -25.23 -7.96
C ASN A 519 -5.11 -25.51 -6.84
N PRO A 520 -6.42 -25.34 -7.09
CA PRO A 520 -7.47 -25.51 -6.09
C PRO A 520 -7.62 -26.92 -5.51
#